data_AF-A0A1Y0H2M9-F1
#
_entry.id   AF-A0A1Y0H2M9-F1
#
_cell.length_a   1.000
_cell.length_b   1.000
_cell.length_c   1.000
_cell.angle_alpha   90.00
_cell.angle_beta   90.00
_cell.angle_gamma   90.00
#
_symmetry.space_group_name_H-M   'P 1'
#
loop_
_entity.id
_entity.type
_entity.pdbx_description
1 polymer ?
#
loop_
_entity_poly.entity_id
_entity_poly.type
_entity_poly.pdbx_seq_one_letter_code
_entity_poly.pdbx_strand_id
1 'polypeptide(L)' 'MYSGKEMEQLINLLKEKTGIDDATAEKIANFIQEHAAELPAMLMGNGDNKDNPVEGLMDAAKGFLGNKD' A
#
# COMPACT_ATOMS: atom_id res chain seq x y z
N MET A 1 -13.15 -5.14 2.99
CA MET A 1 -12.39 -6.40 2.85
C MET A 1 -11.92 -6.45 1.42
N TYR A 2 -10.60 -6.45 1.18
CA TYR A 2 -10.07 -6.52 -0.18
C TYR A 2 -10.48 -7.85 -0.81
N SER A 3 -10.85 -7.82 -2.09
CA SER A 3 -11.16 -9.05 -2.82
C SER A 3 -9.89 -9.85 -3.05
N GLY A 4 -9.96 -11.19 -3.09
CA GLY A 4 -8.79 -12.06 -3.31
C GLY A 4 -7.95 -11.68 -4.54
N LYS A 5 -8.60 -11.11 -5.58
CA LYS A 5 -7.92 -10.55 -6.77
C LYS A 5 -7.05 -9.33 -6.48
N GLU A 6 -7.47 -8.42 -5.60
CA GLU A 6 -6.69 -7.23 -5.24
C GLU A 6 -5.44 -7.64 -4.44
N MET A 7 -5.55 -8.73 -3.68
CA MET A 7 -4.44 -9.25 -2.90
C MET A 7 -3.37 -9.89 -3.78
N GLU A 8 -3.77 -10.72 -4.75
CA GLU A 8 -2.85 -11.28 -5.74
C GLU A 8 -2.15 -10.18 -6.56
N GLN A 9 -2.85 -9.10 -6.89
CA GLN A 9 -2.26 -7.96 -7.61
C GLN A 9 -1.18 -7.25 -6.79
N LEU A 10 -1.41 -7.02 -5.50
CA LEU A 10 -0.41 -6.40 -4.63
C LEU A 10 0.83 -7.30 -4.44
N ILE A 11 0.63 -8.61 -4.26
CA ILE A 11 1.73 -9.58 -4.16
C ILE A 11 2.58 -9.57 -5.44
N ASN A 12 1.93 -9.64 -6.61
CA ASN A 12 2.63 -9.61 -7.89
C ASN A 12 3.40 -8.29 -8.10
N LEU A 13 2.80 -7.16 -7.71
CA LEU A 13 3.45 -5.85 -7.82
C LEU A 13 4.68 -5.73 -6.91
N LEU A 14 4.60 -6.24 -5.67
CA LEU A 14 5.73 -6.30 -4.75
C LEU A 14 6.87 -7.12 -5.35
N LYS A 15 6.58 -8.34 -5.84
CA LYS A 15 7.57 -9.20 -6.49
C LYS A 15 8.24 -8.52 -7.68
N GLU A 16 7.44 -7.93 -8.57
CA GLU A 16 7.95 -7.29 -9.80
C GLU A 16 8.81 -6.05 -9.52
N LYS A 17 8.45 -5.25 -8.51
CA LYS A 17 9.12 -3.97 -8.25
C LYS A 17 10.32 -4.09 -7.31
N THR A 18 10.29 -5.02 -6.37
CA THR A 18 11.34 -5.16 -5.36
C THR A 18 12.15 -6.44 -5.50
N GLY A 19 11.76 -7.36 -6.39
CA GLY A 19 12.47 -8.61 -6.64
C GLY A 19 12.43 -9.61 -5.47
N ILE A 20 11.47 -9.44 -4.56
CA ILE A 20 11.31 -10.32 -3.39
C ILE A 20 10.56 -11.61 -3.76
N ASP A 21 10.80 -12.67 -3.00
CA ASP A 21 10.16 -13.97 -3.19
C ASP A 21 8.68 -13.98 -2.77
N ASP A 22 7.95 -15.01 -3.22
CA ASP A 22 6.53 -15.21 -2.94
C ASP A 22 6.18 -15.21 -1.45
N ALA A 23 6.95 -15.93 -0.63
CA ALA A 23 6.66 -16.06 0.79
C ALA A 23 6.89 -14.72 1.52
N THR A 24 7.88 -13.95 1.09
CA THR A 24 8.13 -12.60 1.63
C THR A 24 7.06 -11.61 1.15
N ALA A 25 6.65 -11.67 -0.12
CA ALA A 25 5.61 -10.82 -0.67
C ALA A 25 4.25 -11.06 0.00
N GLU A 26 3.87 -12.32 0.25
CA GLU A 26 2.65 -12.68 1.00
C GLU A 26 2.66 -12.14 2.44
N LYS A 27 3.80 -12.23 3.13
CA LYS A 27 3.92 -11.68 4.50
C LYS A 27 3.76 -10.16 4.53
N ILE A 28 4.34 -9.46 3.56
CA ILE A 28 4.21 -8.01 3.45
C ILE A 28 2.78 -7.62 3.07
N ALA A 29 2.17 -8.33 2.13
CA ALA A 29 0.77 -8.18 1.74
C ALA A 29 -0.18 -8.35 2.95
N ASN A 30 0.00 -9.41 3.73
CA ASN A 30 -0.77 -9.67 4.94
C ASN A 30 -0.53 -8.58 5.99
N PHE A 31 0.72 -8.17 6.21
CA PHE A 31 1.07 -7.07 7.12
C PHE A 31 0.39 -5.76 6.71
N ILE A 32 0.42 -5.40 5.42
CA ILE A 32 -0.27 -4.22 4.88
C ILE A 32 -1.77 -4.33 5.09
N GLN A 33 -2.36 -5.52 4.91
CA GLN A 33 -3.79 -5.73 5.12
C GLN A 33 -4.18 -5.60 6.60
N GLU A 34 -3.42 -6.23 7.50
CA GLU A 34 -3.66 -6.20 8.95
C GLU A 34 -3.52 -4.79 9.51
N HIS A 35 -2.52 -4.05 9.02
CA HIS A 35 -2.25 -2.68 9.47
C HIS A 35 -2.82 -1.62 8.51
N ALA A 36 -3.68 -1.96 7.55
CA ALA A 36 -4.15 -1.03 6.52
C ALA A 36 -4.78 0.24 7.10
N ALA A 37 -5.50 0.10 8.20
CA ALA A 37 -6.14 1.22 8.91
C ALA A 37 -5.15 2.07 9.71
N GLU A 38 -4.02 1.48 10.10
CA GLU A 38 -2.96 2.11 10.89
C GLU A 38 -1.84 2.66 10.00
N LEU A 39 -1.70 2.18 8.77
CA LEU A 39 -0.69 2.62 7.81
C LEU A 39 -0.71 4.13 7.61
N PRO A 40 -1.87 4.80 7.42
CA PRO A 40 -1.90 6.26 7.38
C PRO A 40 -1.30 6.88 8.64
N ALA A 41 -1.67 6.39 9.83
CA ALA A 41 -1.17 6.92 11.10
C ALA A 41 0.33 6.62 11.33
N MET A 42 0.81 5.43 10.95
CA MET A 42 2.21 5.03 11.02
C MET A 42 3.07 5.85 10.06
N LEU A 43 2.58 6.10 8.84
CA LEU A 43 3.27 6.92 7.86
C LEU A 43 3.17 8.42 8.20
N MET A 44 2.11 8.85 8.89
CA MET A 44 1.95 10.21 9.44
C MET A 44 2.75 10.44 10.73
N GLY A 45 3.31 9.38 11.32
CA GLY A 45 4.08 9.44 12.55
C GLY A 45 5.39 10.19 12.38
N ASN A 46 5.40 11.46 12.81
CA ASN A 46 6.54 12.38 12.99
C ASN A 46 6.86 13.35 11.83
N GLY A 47 5.86 13.87 11.11
CA GLY A 47 6.11 14.93 10.13
C GLY A 47 5.12 16.09 10.19
N ASP A 48 5.48 17.17 10.90
CA ASP A 48 5.00 18.53 10.57
C ASP A 48 5.58 18.97 9.21
N ASN A 49 5.34 18.22 8.13
CA ASN A 49 6.06 18.41 6.88
C ASN A 49 5.09 18.64 5.72
N LYS A 50 5.22 19.83 5.12
CA LYS A 50 4.52 20.32 3.93
C LYS A 50 4.96 19.58 2.65
N ASP A 51 5.85 18.61 2.81
CA ASP A 51 6.39 17.69 1.80
C ASP A 51 6.11 16.24 2.22
N ASN A 52 4.90 15.98 2.72
CA ASN A 52 4.55 14.69 3.31
C ASN A 52 4.47 13.61 2.20
N PRO A 53 5.35 12.59 2.18
CA PRO A 53 5.29 11.50 1.21
C PRO A 53 3.98 10.69 1.32
N VAL A 54 3.29 10.78 2.45
CA VAL A 54 1.95 10.20 2.64
C VAL A 54 0.89 10.93 1.84
N GLU A 55 0.99 12.24 1.68
CA GLU A 55 0.07 13.00 0.85
C GLU A 55 0.24 12.60 -0.63
N GLY A 56 1.49 12.45 -1.09
CA GLY A 56 1.80 11.91 -2.42
C GLY A 56 1.35 10.46 -2.61
N LEU A 57 1.50 9.60 -1.59
CA LEU A 57 1.01 8.23 -1.62
C LEU A 57 -0.52 8.17 -1.62
N MET A 58 -1.17 9.03 -0.83
CA MET A 58 -2.62 9.07 -0.69
C MET A 58 -3.28 9.70 -1.93
N ASP A 59 -2.65 10.68 -2.56
CA ASP A 59 -3.07 11.21 -3.86
C ASP A 59 -2.81 10.21 -4.99
N ALA A 60 -1.69 9.47 -4.97
CA ALA A 60 -1.47 8.36 -5.89
C ALA A 60 -2.51 7.25 -5.71
N ALA A 61 -2.84 6.89 -4.47
CA ALA A 61 -3.86 5.90 -4.15
C ALA A 61 -5.27 6.40 -4.53
N LYS A 62 -5.59 7.68 -4.29
CA LYS A 62 -6.83 8.30 -4.78
C LYS A 62 -6.89 8.36 -6.30
N GLY A 63 -5.77 8.59 -6.99
CA GLY A 63 -5.70 8.53 -8.45
C GLY A 63 -5.92 7.11 -8.98
N PHE A 64 -5.43 6.11 -8.26
CA PHE A 64 -5.59 4.69 -8.59
C PHE A 64 -7.00 4.16 -8.28
N LEU A 65 -7.63 4.64 -7.20
CA LEU A 65 -8.97 4.22 -6.75
C LEU A 65 -10.10 5.09 -7.30
N GLY A 66 -9.80 6.35 -7.61
CA GLY A 66 -10.74 7.39 -8.07
C GLY A 66 -10.90 7.46 -9.57
N ASN A 67 -10.14 6.68 -10.35
CA ASN A 67 -10.42 6.50 -11.78
C ASN A 67 -11.43 5.35 -11.97
N LYS A 68 -12.65 5.58 -11.48
CA LYS A 68 -13.86 4.94 -12.00
C LYS A 68 -14.69 6.07 -12.61
N ASP A 69 -14.88 6.03 -13.92
CA ASP A 69 -15.95 6.76 -14.60
C ASP A 69 -17.29 6.63 -13.87
#